data_AF-A0A3M2RGP6-F1
#
_entry.id   AF-A0A3M2RGP6-F1
#
_cell.length_a   1.000
_cell.length_b   1.000
_cell.length_c   1.000
_cell.angle_alpha   90.00
_cell.angle_beta   90.00
_cell.angle_gamma   90.00
#
_symmetry.space_group_name_H-M   'P 1'
#
loop_
_entity.id
_entity.type
_entity.pdbx_description
1 polymer ?
#
loop_
_entity_poly.entity_id
_entity_poly.type
_entity_poly.pdbx_seq_one_letter_code
_entity_poly.pdbx_strand_id
1 'polypeptide(L)' 'MLNKYGVGNDSYCYENSDVLINLLDIRDGELLHEAEREISNVNADTIEFSPPPYDLNYLKAIHRVLLQEIYSWAGEIENG' A
#
# COMPACT_ATOMS: atom_id res chain seq x y z
N MET A 1 -8.93 2.57 -20.41
CA MET A 1 -8.94 1.12 -20.14
C MET A 1 -9.40 0.93 -18.70
N LEU A 2 -10.19 -0.11 -18.44
CA LEU A 2 -10.71 -0.42 -17.12
C LEU A 2 -9.66 -1.27 -16.40
N ASN A 3 -9.20 -0.86 -15.21
CA ASN A 3 -8.38 -1.74 -14.40
C ASN A 3 -9.23 -2.93 -13.92
N LYS A 4 -8.58 -3.94 -13.33
CA LYS A 4 -9.21 -5.15 -12.76
C LYS A 4 -10.29 -4.88 -11.68
N TYR A 5 -10.44 -3.63 -11.23
CA TYR A 5 -11.38 -3.22 -10.18
C TYR A 5 -12.50 -2.28 -10.66
N GLY A 6 -12.60 -2.01 -11.96
CA GLY A 6 -13.77 -1.32 -12.52
C GLY A 6 -13.84 0.17 -12.24
N VAL A 7 -12.79 0.79 -11.68
CA VAL A 7 -12.77 2.21 -11.34
C VAL A 7 -12.09 2.99 -12.46
N GLY A 8 -12.78 4.03 -12.94
CA GLY A 8 -12.29 4.90 -14.00
C GLY A 8 -11.13 5.75 -13.52
N ASN A 9 -9.97 5.57 -14.15
CA ASN A 9 -8.78 6.39 -13.98
C ASN A 9 -8.24 6.39 -12.53
N ASP A 10 -7.66 5.26 -12.09
CA ASP A 10 -6.87 5.20 -10.86
C ASP A 10 -5.83 6.33 -10.86
N SER A 11 -6.11 7.40 -10.11
CA SER A 11 -5.16 8.50 -9.88
C SER A 11 -3.89 8.04 -9.14
N TYR A 12 -3.86 6.78 -8.73
CA TYR A 12 -2.78 6.16 -7.98
C TYR A 12 -1.80 5.40 -8.87
N CYS A 13 -2.05 5.23 -10.17
CA CYS A 13 -1.12 4.57 -11.08
C CYS A 13 -0.34 5.60 -11.92
N TYR A 14 0.87 5.23 -12.33
CA TYR A 14 1.60 6.01 -13.32
C TYR A 14 0.84 6.07 -14.66
N GLU A 15 1.04 7.15 -15.41
CA GLU A 15 0.39 7.32 -16.71
C GLU A 15 0.71 6.15 -17.66
N ASN A 16 -0.33 5.58 -18.28
CA ASN A 16 -0.23 4.42 -19.18
C ASN A 16 0.38 3.16 -18.53
N SER A 17 0.26 3.01 -17.21
CA SER A 17 0.74 1.84 -16.46
C SER A 17 -0.30 1.39 -15.43
N ASP A 18 -0.25 0.11 -15.07
CA ASP A 18 -1.00 -0.47 -13.94
C ASP A 18 -0.17 -0.48 -12.64
N VAL A 19 1.00 0.16 -12.65
CA VAL A 19 1.91 0.26 -11.50
C VAL A 19 1.53 1.45 -10.63
N LEU A 20 1.34 1.20 -9.34
CA LEU A 20 1.03 2.22 -8.34
C LEU A 20 2.20 3.21 -8.15
N ILE A 21 1.87 4.49 -8.04
CA ILE A 21 2.77 5.57 -7.64
C ILE A 21 3.26 5.26 -6.23
N ASN A 22 4.57 5.16 -6.09
CA ASN A 22 5.25 4.79 -4.86
C ASN A 22 6.42 5.74 -4.59
N LEU A 23 6.83 5.80 -3.33
CA LEU A 23 7.91 6.66 -2.84
C LEU A 23 9.30 6.22 -3.33
N LEU A 24 9.41 4.98 -3.84
CA LEU A 24 10.65 4.40 -4.37
C LEU A 24 10.87 4.73 -5.86
N ASP A 25 9.90 5.40 -6.51
CA ASP A 25 9.83 5.68 -7.94
C ASP A 25 10.02 4.44 -8.84
N ILE A 26 9.57 3.27 -8.37
CA ILE A 26 9.62 2.02 -9.12
C ILE A 26 8.47 1.99 -10.12
N ARG A 27 8.80 1.76 -11.39
CA ARG A 27 7.82 1.70 -12.50
C ARG A 27 7.65 0.29 -13.09
N ASP A 28 8.42 -0.67 -12.62
CA ASP A 28 8.31 -2.08 -12.98
C ASP A 28 7.46 -2.79 -11.93
N GLY A 29 6.39 -3.47 -12.38
CA GLY A 29 5.41 -4.07 -11.48
C GLY A 29 5.96 -5.23 -10.66
N GLU A 30 6.85 -6.06 -11.24
CA GLU A 30 7.45 -7.18 -10.53
C GLU A 30 8.47 -6.70 -9.50
N LEU A 31 9.26 -5.69 -9.85
CA LEU A 31 10.19 -5.06 -8.91
C LEU A 31 9.46 -4.37 -7.76
N LEU A 32 8.33 -3.69 -8.04
CA LEU A 32 7.51 -3.09 -6.99
C LEU A 32 6.97 -4.17 -6.06
N HIS A 33 6.44 -5.27 -6.62
CA HIS A 33 5.90 -6.38 -5.83
C HIS A 33 6.96 -7.02 -4.92
N GLU A 34 8.16 -7.22 -5.43
CA GLU A 34 9.27 -7.74 -4.64
C GLU A 34 9.66 -6.78 -3.51
N ALA A 35 9.78 -5.48 -3.82
CA ALA A 35 10.08 -4.46 -2.81
C ALA A 35 8.99 -4.37 -1.73
N GLU A 36 7.71 -4.41 -2.12
CA GLU A 36 6.58 -4.45 -1.20
C GLU A 36 6.68 -5.61 -0.23
N ARG A 37 6.97 -6.81 -0.75
CA ARG A 37 7.07 -8.02 0.08
C ARG A 37 8.22 -7.93 1.08
N GLU A 38 9.41 -7.57 0.61
CA GLU A 38 10.60 -7.53 1.47
C GLU A 38 10.49 -6.45 2.55
N ILE A 39 10.05 -5.23 2.18
CA ILE A 39 9.86 -4.13 3.14
C ILE A 39 8.74 -4.45 4.13
N SER A 40 7.59 -4.96 3.65
CA SER A 40 6.47 -5.29 4.55
C SER A 40 6.83 -6.39 5.53
N ASN A 41 7.64 -7.38 5.12
CA ASN A 41 8.11 -8.44 6.01
C ASN A 41 8.97 -7.86 7.15
N VAL A 42 9.92 -6.99 6.82
CA VAL A 42 10.76 -6.32 7.83
C VAL A 42 9.91 -5.46 8.76
N ASN A 43 8.95 -4.71 8.21
CA ASN A 43 8.08 -3.85 9.01
C ASN A 43 7.11 -4.65 9.90
N ALA A 44 6.65 -5.82 9.45
CA ALA A 44 5.76 -6.68 10.22
C ALA A 44 6.39 -7.12 11.55
N ASP A 45 7.70 -7.35 11.58
CA ASP A 45 8.44 -7.71 12.81
C ASP A 45 8.44 -6.59 13.86
N THR A 46 8.12 -5.35 13.45
CA THR A 46 8.01 -4.19 14.36
C THR A 46 6.61 -4.00 14.94
N ILE A 47 5.61 -4.75 14.44
CA ILE A 47 4.22 -4.61 14.89
C ILE A 47 4.04 -5.36 16.21
N GLU A 48 3.79 -4.61 17.27
CA GLU A 48 3.43 -5.19 18.56
C GLU A 48 1.99 -5.70 18.58
N PHE A 49 1.79 -6.86 19.18
CA PHE A 49 0.46 -7.41 19.38
C PHE A 49 -0.35 -6.53 20.33
N SER A 50 -1.55 -6.15 19.91
CA SER A 50 -2.54 -5.49 20.75
C SER A 50 -3.75 -6.42 20.96
N PRO A 51 -4.25 -6.58 22.20
CA PRO A 51 -5.49 -7.29 22.42
C PRO A 51 -6.69 -6.51 21.85
N PRO A 52 -7.78 -7.20 21.48
CA PRO A 52 -9.01 -6.56 21.01
C PRO A 52 -9.62 -5.61 22.06
N PRO A 53 -10.48 -4.65 21.67
CA PRO A 53 -11.19 -4.58 20.39
C PRO A 53 -10.37 -3.98 19.24
N TYR A 54 -10.56 -4.54 18.03
CA TYR A 54 -9.99 -4.01 16.80
C TYR A 54 -10.98 -3.07 16.13
N ASP A 55 -10.54 -1.87 15.82
CA ASP A 55 -11.30 -0.87 15.08
C ASP A 55 -10.59 -0.50 13.77
N LEU A 56 -11.20 0.40 13.02
CA LEU A 56 -10.64 0.90 11.77
C LEU A 56 -9.31 1.62 11.99
N ASN A 57 -9.13 2.31 13.12
CA ASN A 57 -7.88 3.01 13.43
C ASN A 57 -6.73 2.02 13.63
N TYR A 58 -7.00 0.88 14.27
CA TYR A 58 -6.04 -0.20 14.44
C TYR A 58 -5.60 -0.76 13.07
N LEU A 59 -6.54 -0.98 12.15
CA LEU A 59 -6.22 -1.42 10.79
C LEU A 59 -5.43 -0.35 10.00
N LYS A 60 -5.80 0.93 10.11
CA LYS A 60 -5.05 2.05 9.50
C LYS A 60 -3.61 2.10 10.04
N ALA A 61 -3.42 1.88 11.34
CA ALA A 61 -2.09 1.85 11.96
C ALA A 61 -1.23 0.70 11.44
N ILE A 62 -1.78 -0.52 11.35
CA ILE A 62 -1.08 -1.68 10.76
C ILE A 62 -0.70 -1.39 9.30
N HIS A 63 -1.65 -0.92 8.49
CA HIS A 63 -1.40 -0.62 7.09
C HIS A 63 -0.31 0.45 6.93
N ARG A 64 -0.30 1.47 7.81
CA ARG A 64 0.77 2.46 7.83
C ARG A 64 2.12 1.83 8.12
N VAL A 65 2.24 1.03 9.18
CA VAL A 65 3.52 0.42 9.55
C VAL A 65 4.07 -0.44 8.42
N LEU A 66 3.23 -1.26 7.78
CA LEU A 66 3.66 -2.14 6.71
C LEU A 66 4.18 -1.37 5.48
N LEU A 67 3.51 -0.28 5.09
CA LEU A 67 3.65 0.31 3.76
C LEU A 67 4.10 1.78 3.73
N GLN A 68 4.36 2.42 4.87
CA GLN A 68 4.74 3.84 4.95
C GLN A 68 5.99 4.22 4.15
N GLU A 69 6.87 3.26 3.89
CA GLU A 69 8.09 3.48 3.10
C GLU A 69 7.83 3.36 1.60
N ILE A 70 6.70 2.76 1.19
CA ILE A 70 6.36 2.48 -0.20
C ILE A 70 5.29 3.46 -0.69
N TYR A 71 4.29 3.79 0.12
CA TYR A 71 3.14 4.60 -0.29
C TYR A 71 2.95 5.82 0.61
N SER A 72 2.79 7.00 -0.01
CA SER A 72 2.51 8.25 0.71
C SER A 72 1.15 8.24 1.42
N TRP A 73 0.23 7.42 0.93
CA TRP A 73 -1.12 7.23 1.46
C TRP A 73 -1.21 6.02 2.42
N ALA A 74 -0.09 5.43 2.83
CA ALA A 74 -0.11 4.29 3.73
C ALA A 74 -0.84 4.61 5.04
N GLY A 75 -1.88 3.83 5.32
CA GLY A 75 -2.74 4.01 6.47
C GLY A 75 -3.87 5.00 6.23
N GLU A 76 -4.10 5.46 5.00
CA GLU A 76 -5.31 6.18 4.61
C GLU A 76 -6.35 5.26 3.99
N ILE A 77 -7.60 5.70 4.02
CA ILE A 77 -8.71 4.98 3.40
C ILE A 77 -8.93 5.61 2.03
N GLU A 78 -9.04 4.76 1.02
CA GLU A 78 -9.54 5.17 -0.28
C GLU A 78 -11.01 5.55 -0.12
N ASN A 79 -11.31 6.85 -0.12
CA ASN A 79 -12.67 7.33 -0.23
C ASN A 79 -13.02 7.30 -1.72
N GLY A 80 -13.76 6.27 -2.13
CA GLY A 80 -14.41 6.23 -3.44
C GLY A 80 -15.51 7.27 -3.58
#